data_AF-A0A069DIM8-F1
#
_entry.id   AF-A0A069DIM8-F1
#
_cell.length_a   1.000
_cell.length_b   1.000
_cell.length_c   1.000
_cell.angle_alpha   90.00
_cell.angle_beta   90.00
_cell.angle_gamma   90.00
#
_symmetry.space_group_name_H-M   'P 1'
#
loop_
_entity.id
_entity.type
_entity.pdbx_description
1 polymer ?
#
loop_
_entity_poly.entity_id
_entity_poly.type
_entity_poly.pdbx_seq_one_letter_code
_entity_poly.pdbx_strand_id
1 'polypeptide(L)'
;MLIGKHFTTEELMTIMKDKITDLDMETRKLQKEYNDLNKDMASNPPQKNKDDERPMKLKQLREIIEDKMNEGVWLEQKVDEAEKAIEKDPNVASQKTMLSLNDMLRLGVEDPEEPVVENEE
;
A
#
# COMPACT_ATOMS: atom_id res chain seq x y z
N MET A 1 -12.81 12.33 20.31
CA MET A 1 -13.28 12.29 18.92
C MET A 1 -12.48 11.22 18.20
N LEU A 2 -13.14 10.22 17.63
CA LEU A 2 -12.50 9.38 16.62
C LEU A 2 -12.45 10.22 15.34
N ILE A 3 -11.24 10.57 14.90
CA ILE A 3 -11.01 11.26 13.64
C ILE A 3 -11.02 10.17 12.56
N GLY A 4 -11.95 10.26 11.61
CA GLY A 4 -12.17 9.25 10.60
C GLY A 4 -13.38 9.55 9.72
N LYS A 5 -13.47 8.87 8.58
CA LYS A 5 -14.53 9.09 7.57
C LYS A 5 -15.30 7.81 7.31
N HIS A 6 -16.59 7.97 7.01
CA HIS A 6 -17.46 6.86 6.65
C HIS A 6 -17.38 6.63 5.15
N PHE A 7 -17.23 5.37 4.78
CA PHE A 7 -17.29 4.90 3.40
C PHE A 7 -18.26 3.73 3.32
N THR A 8 -18.93 3.58 2.18
CA THR A 8 -19.69 2.36 1.89
C THR A 8 -18.73 1.18 1.65
N THR A 9 -19.21 -0.04 1.81
CA THR A 9 -18.41 -1.24 1.48
C THR A 9 -17.92 -1.21 0.02
N GLU A 10 -18.74 -0.70 -0.91
CA GLU A 10 -18.37 -0.56 -2.32
C GLU A 10 -17.27 0.50 -2.55
N GLU A 11 -17.35 1.64 -1.86
CA GLU A 11 -16.30 2.66 -1.89
C GLU A 11 -14.98 2.11 -1.32
N LEU A 12 -15.06 1.40 -0.20
CA LEU A 12 -13.89 0.76 0.42
C LEU A 12 -13.24 -0.28 -0.48
N MET A 13 -14.04 -1.08 -1.19
CA MET A 13 -13.50 -2.05 -2.16
C MET A 13 -12.76 -1.36 -3.30
N THR A 14 -13.30 -0.24 -3.82
CA THR A 14 -12.64 0.55 -4.86
C THR A 14 -11.29 1.07 -4.36
N ILE A 15 -11.27 1.69 -3.18
CA ILE A 15 -10.05 2.19 -2.54
C ILE A 15 -9.02 1.07 -2.33
N MET A 16 -9.46 -0.10 -1.85
CA MET A 16 -8.57 -1.24 -1.64
C MET A 16 -8.01 -1.78 -2.97
N LYS A 17 -8.81 -1.85 -4.04
CA LYS A 17 -8.36 -2.28 -5.38
C LYS A 17 -7.34 -1.31 -5.98
N ASP A 18 -7.55 -0.02 -5.82
CA ASP A 18 -6.59 1.00 -6.24
C ASP A 18 -5.28 0.86 -5.45
N LYS A 19 -5.38 0.69 -4.13
CA LYS A 19 -4.21 0.49 -3.26
C LYS A 19 -3.42 -0.78 -3.60
N ILE A 20 -4.10 -1.89 -3.92
CA ILE A 20 -3.47 -3.13 -4.40
C ILE A 20 -2.67 -2.84 -5.68
N THR A 21 -3.26 -2.11 -6.63
CA THR A 21 -2.59 -1.74 -7.89
C THR A 21 -1.34 -0.90 -7.63
N ASP A 22 -1.41 0.05 -6.71
CA ASP A 22 -0.27 0.87 -6.30
C ASP A 22 0.84 0.05 -5.65
N LEU A 23 0.48 -0.84 -4.71
CA LEU A 23 1.42 -1.75 -4.05
C LEU A 23 2.12 -2.66 -5.06
N ASP A 24 1.41 -3.14 -6.08
CA ASP A 24 1.95 -3.93 -7.18
C ASP A 24 2.97 -3.14 -8.00
N MET A 25 2.65 -1.89 -8.34
CA MET A 25 3.54 -1.00 -9.07
C MET A 25 4.80 -0.66 -8.26
N GLU A 26 4.65 -0.35 -6.98
CA GLU A 26 5.77 -0.07 -6.07
C GLU A 26 6.65 -1.30 -5.89
N THR A 27 6.06 -2.47 -5.69
CA THR A 27 6.78 -3.74 -5.55
C THR A 27 7.60 -4.04 -6.80
N ARG A 28 7.05 -3.82 -8.01
CA ARG A 28 7.80 -3.99 -9.26
C ARG A 28 8.98 -3.03 -9.36
N LYS A 29 8.83 -1.78 -8.93
CA LYS A 29 9.93 -0.79 -8.90
C LYS A 29 11.03 -1.23 -7.94
N LEU A 30 10.67 -1.64 -6.73
CA LEU A 30 11.61 -2.12 -5.72
C LEU A 30 12.31 -3.41 -6.15
N GLN A 31 11.58 -4.33 -6.78
CA GLN A 31 12.15 -5.58 -7.31
C GLN A 31 13.16 -5.29 -8.43
N LYS A 32 12.90 -4.29 -9.27
CA LYS A 32 13.87 -3.83 -10.27
C LYS A 32 15.13 -3.29 -9.61
N GLU A 33 14.99 -2.40 -8.62
CA GLU A 33 16.13 -1.86 -7.86
C GLU A 33 16.94 -2.97 -7.17
N TYR A 34 16.26 -3.92 -6.53
CA TYR A 34 16.87 -5.10 -5.91
C TYR A 34 17.65 -5.94 -6.91
N ASN A 35 17.09 -6.17 -8.10
CA ASN A 35 17.73 -6.95 -9.16
C ASN A 35 18.94 -6.20 -9.75
N ASP A 36 18.84 -4.89 -9.94
CA ASP A 36 19.92 -4.06 -10.45
C ASP A 36 21.08 -3.99 -9.44
N LEU A 37 20.78 -3.87 -8.14
CA LEU A 37 21.77 -3.92 -7.06
C LEU A 37 22.45 -5.29 -6.95
N ASN A 38 21.70 -6.39 -7.11
CA ASN A 38 22.27 -7.73 -7.17
C ASN A 38 23.25 -7.90 -8.34
N LYS A 39 22.88 -7.39 -9.53
CA LYS A 39 23.75 -7.45 -10.72
C LYS A 39 25.01 -6.61 -10.53
N ASP A 40 24.88 -5.44 -9.94
CA ASP A 40 26.02 -4.57 -9.61
C ASP A 40 26.96 -5.26 -8.61
N MET A 41 26.42 -5.87 -7.55
CA MET A 41 27.21 -6.64 -6.59
C MET A 41 27.85 -7.89 -7.19
N ALA A 42 27.18 -8.57 -8.13
CA ALA A 42 27.76 -9.72 -8.83
C ALA A 42 28.92 -9.31 -9.75
N SER A 43 28.80 -8.14 -10.40
CA SER A 43 29.82 -7.59 -11.30
C SER A 43 30.97 -6.93 -10.56
N ASN A 44 30.69 -6.35 -9.39
CA ASN A 44 31.64 -5.68 -8.52
C ASN A 44 31.43 -6.10 -7.05
N PRO A 45 31.95 -7.29 -6.66
CA PRO A 45 31.72 -7.86 -5.33
C PRO A 45 32.21 -6.97 -4.18
N PRO A 46 31.49 -6.95 -3.05
CA PRO A 46 31.94 -6.27 -1.84
C PRO A 46 33.34 -6.73 -1.43
N GLN A 47 34.26 -5.78 -1.25
CA GLN A 47 35.61 -6.07 -0.78
C GLN A 47 35.63 -6.07 0.75
N LYS A 48 36.24 -7.09 1.37
CA LYS A 48 36.30 -7.26 2.84
C LYS A 48 36.80 -6.05 3.65
N ASN A 49 37.49 -5.10 3.01
CA ASN A 49 38.15 -3.97 3.66
C ASN A 49 37.57 -2.60 3.23
N LYS A 50 36.43 -2.58 2.54
CA LYS A 50 35.70 -1.36 2.20
C LYS A 50 34.31 -1.44 2.81
N ASP A 51 33.89 -0.36 3.46
CA ASP A 51 32.51 -0.21 3.90
C ASP A 51 31.62 -0.15 2.67
N ASP A 52 30.89 -1.23 2.44
CA ASP A 52 29.98 -1.41 1.33
C ASP A 52 28.56 -1.53 1.90
N GLU A 53 27.76 -0.50 1.66
CA GLU A 53 26.37 -0.42 2.15
C GLU A 53 25.41 -1.24 1.28
N ARG A 54 25.84 -1.70 0.09
CA ARG A 54 24.99 -2.40 -0.86
C ARG A 54 24.36 -3.68 -0.28
N PRO A 55 25.06 -4.55 0.47
CA PRO A 55 24.46 -5.71 1.13
C PRO A 55 23.37 -5.34 2.15
N MET A 56 23.56 -4.24 2.89
CA MET A 56 22.56 -3.76 3.86
C MET A 56 21.32 -3.23 3.14
N LYS A 57 21.52 -2.40 2.12
CA LYS A 57 20.44 -1.88 1.27
C LYS A 57 19.66 -3.02 0.60
N LEU A 58 20.34 -4.07 0.16
CA LEU A 58 19.73 -5.24 -0.45
C LEU A 58 18.82 -6.00 0.52
N LYS A 59 19.26 -6.14 1.78
CA LYS A 59 18.43 -6.72 2.85
C LYS A 59 17.20 -5.85 3.12
N GLN A 60 17.36 -4.53 3.23
CA GLN A 60 16.25 -3.59 3.44
C GLN A 60 15.23 -3.64 2.30
N LEU A 61 15.71 -3.64 1.04
CA LEU A 61 14.83 -3.75 -0.13
C LEU A 61 14.02 -5.04 -0.10
N ARG A 62 14.63 -6.16 0.29
CA ARG A 62 13.93 -7.44 0.43
C ARG A 62 12.84 -7.39 1.50
N GLU A 63 13.12 -6.82 2.67
CA GLU A 63 12.15 -6.67 3.76
C GLU A 63 10.97 -5.79 3.31
N ILE A 64 11.24 -4.65 2.68
CA ILE A 64 10.19 -3.74 2.18
C ILE A 64 9.32 -4.41 1.09
N ILE A 65 9.95 -5.17 0.17
CA ILE A 65 9.22 -5.93 -0.86
C ILE A 65 8.28 -6.96 -0.20
N GLU A 66 8.78 -7.72 0.76
CA GLU A 66 7.99 -8.74 1.46
C GLU A 66 6.81 -8.12 2.22
N ASP A 67 7.04 -7.00 2.92
CA ASP A 67 5.99 -6.28 3.65
C ASP A 67 4.88 -5.77 2.71
N LYS A 68 5.25 -5.18 1.56
CA LYS A 68 4.29 -4.69 0.57
C LYS A 68 3.51 -5.81 -0.09
N MET A 69 4.15 -6.94 -0.39
CA MET A 69 3.47 -8.12 -0.93
C MET A 69 2.48 -8.70 0.08
N ASN A 70 2.87 -8.81 1.35
CA ASN A 70 2.00 -9.28 2.41
C ASN A 70 0.80 -8.34 2.61
N GLU A 71 1.00 -7.03 2.52
CA GLU A 71 -0.07 -6.05 2.55
C GLU A 71 -1.04 -6.20 1.36
N GLY A 72 -0.51 -6.37 0.15
CA GLY A 72 -1.31 -6.62 -1.05
C GLY A 72 -2.20 -7.86 -0.90
N VAL A 73 -1.61 -9.00 -0.49
CA VAL A 73 -2.34 -10.26 -0.27
C VAL A 73 -3.43 -10.10 0.80
N TRP A 74 -3.14 -9.36 1.87
CA TRP A 74 -4.13 -9.11 2.91
C TRP A 74 -5.31 -8.27 2.38
N LEU A 75 -5.03 -7.23 1.58
CA LEU A 75 -6.07 -6.42 0.95
C LEU A 75 -6.91 -7.23 -0.06
N GLU A 76 -6.28 -8.08 -0.87
CA GLU A 76 -6.98 -8.98 -1.80
C GLU A 76 -7.97 -9.88 -1.05
N GLN A 77 -7.55 -10.47 0.07
CA GLN A 77 -8.42 -11.28 0.92
C GLN A 77 -9.62 -10.48 1.46
N LYS A 78 -9.42 -9.20 1.80
CA LYS A 78 -10.50 -8.33 2.29
C LYS A 78 -11.49 -7.95 1.19
N VAL A 79 -10.99 -7.71 -0.02
CA VAL A 79 -11.83 -7.48 -1.20
C VAL A 79 -12.67 -8.73 -1.51
N ASP A 80 -12.05 -9.91 -1.52
CA ASP A 80 -12.73 -11.19 -1.73
C ASP A 80 -13.81 -11.48 -0.67
N GLU A 81 -13.54 -11.17 0.60
CA GLU A 81 -14.50 -11.29 1.69
C GLU A 81 -15.70 -10.36 1.48
N ALA A 82 -15.46 -9.11 1.06
CA ALA A 82 -16.49 -8.13 0.79
C ALA A 82 -17.35 -8.51 -0.43
N GLU A 83 -16.73 -8.97 -1.53
CA GLU A 83 -17.43 -9.45 -2.72
C GLU A 83 -18.38 -10.60 -2.38
N LYS A 84 -17.89 -11.62 -1.65
CA LYS A 84 -18.72 -12.76 -1.21
C LYS A 84 -19.84 -12.35 -0.25
N ALA A 85 -19.66 -11.28 0.51
CA ALA A 85 -20.70 -10.75 1.39
C ALA A 85 -21.81 -10.04 0.59
N ILE A 86 -21.42 -9.23 -0.40
CA ILE A 86 -22.34 -8.52 -1.30
C ILE A 86 -23.13 -9.49 -2.18
N GLU A 87 -22.49 -10.54 -2.70
CA GLU A 87 -23.16 -11.61 -3.47
C GLU A 87 -24.28 -12.29 -2.66
N LYS A 88 -24.11 -12.40 -1.34
CA LYS A 88 -25.10 -13.01 -0.44
C LYS A 88 -26.19 -12.03 -0.02
N ASP A 89 -25.82 -10.78 0.26
CA ASP A 89 -26.75 -9.70 0.62
C ASP A 89 -26.33 -8.39 -0.05
N PRO A 90 -27.01 -7.98 -1.14
CA PRO A 90 -26.68 -6.75 -1.85
C PRO A 90 -26.77 -5.49 -0.98
N ASN A 91 -27.50 -5.50 0.13
CA ASN A 91 -27.58 -4.33 1.02
C ASN A 91 -26.24 -4.01 1.69
N VAL A 92 -25.36 -5.02 1.82
CA VAL A 92 -24.01 -4.85 2.39
C VAL A 92 -23.17 -3.87 1.59
N ALA A 93 -23.39 -3.76 0.27
CA ALA A 93 -22.67 -2.83 -0.59
C ALA A 93 -22.84 -1.37 -0.11
N SER A 94 -24.05 -1.04 0.36
CA SER A 94 -24.42 0.30 0.85
C SER A 94 -24.11 0.52 2.34
N GLN A 95 -23.70 -0.52 3.06
CA GLN A 95 -23.43 -0.42 4.48
C GLN A 95 -22.21 0.48 4.71
N LYS A 96 -22.37 1.48 5.59
CA LYS A 96 -21.30 2.41 5.92
C LYS A 96 -20.44 1.87 7.04
N THR A 97 -19.12 1.92 6.84
CA THR A 97 -18.11 1.59 7.83
C THR A 97 -17.22 2.81 8.05
N MET A 98 -16.88 3.09 9.30
CA MET A 98 -15.94 4.16 9.65
C MET A 98 -14.50 3.63 9.52
N LEU A 99 -13.68 4.29 8.70
CA LEU A 99 -12.24 4.11 8.72
C LEU A 99 -11.63 5.05 9.76
N SER A 100 -10.68 4.55 10.55
CA SER A 100 -9.86 5.42 11.40
C SER A 100 -8.86 6.22 10.55
N LEU A 101 -8.35 7.33 11.09
CA LEU A 101 -7.29 8.11 10.44
C LEU A 101 -6.09 7.24 10.02
N ASN A 102 -5.69 6.28 10.85
CA ASN A 102 -4.58 5.38 10.53
C ASN A 102 -4.90 4.47 9.34
N ASP A 103 -6.14 3.97 9.26
CA ASP A 103 -6.56 3.13 8.13
C ASP A 103 -6.66 3.96 6.86
N MET A 104 -7.13 5.20 6.95
CA MET A 104 -7.15 6.14 5.83
C MET A 104 -5.73 6.42 5.31
N LEU A 105 -4.77 6.71 6.21
CA LEU A 105 -3.37 6.91 5.84
C LEU A 105 -2.76 5.67 5.19
N ARG A 106 -3.05 4.49 5.74
CA ARG A 106 -2.58 3.21 5.19
C ARG A 106 -3.11 2.96 3.78
N LEU A 107 -4.39 3.26 3.57
CA LEU A 107 -5.06 3.11 2.27
C LEU A 107 -4.73 4.24 1.29
N GLY A 108 -4.02 5.30 1.71
CA GLY A 108 -3.72 6.45 0.86
C GLY A 108 -4.95 7.32 0.57
N VAL A 109 -5.96 7.28 1.45
CA VAL A 109 -7.16 8.11 1.34
C VAL A 109 -6.85 9.49 1.88
N GLU A 110 -6.68 10.45 0.97
CA GLU A 110 -6.62 11.88 1.33
C GLU A 110 -8.00 12.36 1.77
N ASP A 111 -8.05 13.23 2.77
CA ASP A 111 -9.32 13.82 3.21
C ASP A 111 -9.79 14.81 2.12
N PRO A 112 -10.90 14.56 1.41
CA PRO A 112 -11.35 15.46 0.36
C PRO A 112 -11.98 16.75 0.92
N GLU A 113 -11.97 16.95 2.25
CA GLU A 113 -12.52 18.12 2.95
C GLU A 113 -11.44 18.98 3.64
N GLU A 114 -10.24 19.14 3.08
CA GLU A 114 -9.50 20.38 3.36
C GLU A 114 -10.16 21.49 2.53
N PRO A 115 -10.90 22.45 3.12
CA PRO A 115 -11.26 23.65 2.40
C PRO A 115 -9.95 24.31 2.00
N VAL A 116 -9.72 24.41 0.69
CA VAL A 116 -8.74 25.35 0.14
C VAL A 116 -9.15 26.70 0.71
N VAL A 117 -8.43 27.17 1.73
CA VAL A 117 -8.54 28.54 2.18
C VAL A 117 -7.92 29.34 1.04
N GLU A 118 -8.73 29.70 0.05
CA GLU A 118 -8.43 30.77 -0.86
C GLU A 118 -8.27 32.02 0.02
N ASN A 119 -7.03 32.30 0.43
CA ASN A 119 -6.68 33.62 0.90
C ASN A 119 -6.77 34.52 -0.33
N GLU A 120 -7.95 35.09 -0.55
CA GLU A 120 -8.11 36.24 -1.43
C GLU A 120 -7.25 37.37 -0.84
N GLU A 121 -6.11 37.66 -1.47
CA GLU A 121 -5.37 38.92 -1.32
C GLU A 121 -6.05 40.05 -2.07
#